data_AF-X1UZK8-F1
#
_entry.id   AF-X1UZK8-F1
#
_cell.length_a   1.000
_cell.length_b   1.000
_cell.length_c   1.000
_cell.angle_alpha   90.00
_cell.angle_beta   90.00
_cell.angle_gamma   90.00
#
_symmetry.space_group_name_H-M   'P 1'
#
loop_
_entity.id
_entity.type
_entity.pdbx_description
1 polymer ?
#
loop_
_entity_poly.entity_id
_entity_poly.type
_entity_poly.pdbx_seq_one_letter_code
_entity_poly.pdbx_strand_id
1 'polypeptide(L)'
;METIADYFSKDDKIAKLEKRISDYRLKVQVQRSQKDKAIIMRDAEKAKRIRTCNVLINLVSSGKLLLTTKEIADLCFVSEKSVREARARLNKLKI
;
A
#
# COMPACT_ATOMS: atom_id res chain seq x y z
N MET A 1 24.84 39.92 -45.98
CA MET A 1 24.63 38.46 -46.09
C MET A 1 24.52 37.93 -44.68
N GLU A 2 23.31 37.60 -44.22
CA GLU A 2 23.13 36.84 -42.98
C GLU A 2 23.60 35.40 -43.24
N THR A 3 24.51 34.90 -42.40
CA THR A 3 25.14 33.60 -42.56
C THR A 3 24.24 32.46 -42.07
N ILE A 4 24.26 31.35 -42.81
CA ILE A 4 23.59 30.07 -42.49
C ILE A 4 23.93 29.52 -41.08
N ALA A 5 25.00 30.01 -40.44
CA ALA A 5 25.36 29.67 -39.07
C ALA A 5 24.29 30.06 -38.02
N ASP A 6 23.45 31.08 -38.28
CA ASP A 6 22.37 31.47 -37.34
C ASP A 6 21.19 30.46 -37.33
N TYR A 7 21.11 29.58 -38.34
CA TYR A 7 20.10 28.53 -38.41
C TYR A 7 20.42 27.29 -37.55
N PHE A 8 21.64 27.15 -37.01
CA PHE A 8 22.03 26.07 -36.09
C PHE A 8 21.53 26.27 -34.65
N SER A 9 20.77 27.34 -34.38
CA SER A 9 20.05 27.53 -33.11
C SER A 9 18.83 26.61 -32.94
N LYS A 10 18.56 25.71 -33.89
CA LYS A 10 17.49 24.68 -33.84
C LYS A 10 17.94 23.39 -33.16
N ASP A 11 19.17 22.93 -33.38
CA ASP A 11 19.63 21.63 -32.84
C ASP A 11 19.83 21.68 -31.32
N ASP A 12 20.33 22.79 -30.79
CA ASP A 12 20.46 23.00 -29.35
C ASP A 12 19.08 23.12 -28.66
N LYS A 13 18.08 23.67 -29.38
CA LYS A 13 16.69 23.70 -28.89
C LYS A 13 16.06 22.32 -28.91
N ILE A 14 16.32 21.51 -29.93
CA ILE A 14 15.84 20.13 -30.04
C ILE A 14 16.48 19.27 -28.94
N ALA A 15 17.80 19.33 -28.75
CA ALA A 15 18.50 18.61 -27.69
C ALA A 15 18.00 19.01 -26.28
N LYS A 16 17.76 20.30 -26.04
CA LYS A 16 17.14 20.77 -24.78
C LYS A 16 15.72 20.26 -24.60
N LEU A 17 14.93 20.16 -25.67
CA LEU A 17 13.58 19.61 -25.63
C LEU A 17 13.58 18.11 -25.33
N GLU A 18 14.45 17.34 -26.00
CA GLU A 18 14.60 15.90 -25.78
C GLU A 18 15.04 15.58 -24.36
N LYS A 19 16.01 16.33 -23.82
CA LYS A 19 16.42 16.22 -22.42
C LYS A 19 15.25 16.46 -21.46
N ARG A 20 14.45 17.51 -21.69
CA ARG A 20 13.26 17.80 -20.87
C ARG A 20 12.21 16.70 -20.96
N ILE A 21 11.99 16.12 -22.14
CA ILE A 21 11.06 15.00 -22.33
C ILE A 21 11.56 13.76 -21.57
N SER A 22 12.86 13.46 -21.64
CA SER A 22 13.48 12.35 -20.91
C SER A 22 13.35 12.54 -19.40
N ASP A 23 13.69 13.73 -18.89
CA ASP A 23 13.55 14.08 -17.46
C ASP A 23 12.09 13.97 -16.99
N TYR A 24 11.13 14.39 -17.81
CA TYR A 24 9.71 14.28 -17.49
C TYR A 24 9.25 12.82 -17.45
N ARG A 25 9.66 12.00 -18.43
CA ARG A 25 9.36 10.55 -18.46
C ARG A 25 9.91 9.86 -17.22
N LEU A 26 11.14 10.15 -16.84
CA LEU A 26 11.78 9.60 -15.63
C LEU A 26 11.01 10.00 -14.37
N LYS A 27 10.64 11.28 -14.22
CA LYS A 27 9.85 11.76 -13.07
C LYS A 27 8.49 11.06 -12.97
N VAL A 28 7.77 10.91 -14.07
CA VAL A 28 6.47 10.22 -14.11
C VAL A 28 6.63 8.75 -13.73
N GLN A 29 7.67 8.07 -14.23
CA GLN A 29 7.94 6.67 -13.90
C GLN A 29 8.28 6.48 -12.41
N VAL A 30 9.11 7.35 -11.83
CA VAL A 30 9.45 7.33 -10.40
C VAL A 30 8.20 7.56 -9.55
N GLN A 31 7.35 8.54 -9.89
CA GLN A 31 6.11 8.80 -9.17
C GLN A 31 5.14 7.60 -9.20
N ARG A 32 4.99 6.95 -10.36
CA ARG A 32 4.18 5.73 -10.48
C ARG A 32 4.74 4.60 -9.62
N SER A 33 6.04 4.34 -9.70
CA SER A 33 6.72 3.32 -8.90
C SER A 33 6.56 3.55 -7.39
N GLN A 34 6.65 4.80 -6.93
CA GLN A 34 6.43 5.16 -5.52
C GLN A 34 4.98 4.92 -5.09
N LYS A 35 4.01 5.26 -5.94
CA LYS A 35 2.59 5.02 -5.68
C LYS A 35 2.30 3.52 -5.55
N ASP A 36 2.82 2.71 -6.47
CA ASP A 36 2.63 1.27 -6.46
C ASP A 36 3.28 0.63 -5.23
N LYS A 37 4.50 1.05 -4.88
CA LYS A 37 5.16 0.62 -3.64
C LYS A 37 4.34 0.95 -2.40
N ALA A 38 3.74 2.15 -2.34
CA ALA A 38 2.89 2.55 -1.23
C ALA A 38 1.63 1.67 -1.12
N ILE A 39 1.01 1.31 -2.24
CA ILE A 39 -0.14 0.40 -2.27
C ILE A 39 0.26 -0.99 -1.77
N ILE A 40 1.33 -1.58 -2.32
CA ILE A 40 1.81 -2.92 -1.94
C ILE A 40 2.12 -2.99 -0.44
N MET A 41 2.81 -1.99 0.11
CA MET A 41 3.12 -1.96 1.55
C MET A 41 1.83 -1.89 2.39
N ARG A 42 0.84 -1.10 1.96
CA ARG A 42 -0.43 -0.95 2.66
C ARG A 42 -1.22 -2.27 2.67
N ASP A 43 -1.26 -2.96 1.55
CA ASP A 43 -1.93 -4.26 1.43
C ASP A 43 -1.22 -5.37 2.22
N ALA A 44 0.12 -5.38 2.20
CA ALA A 44 0.92 -6.30 3.00
C ALA A 44 0.67 -6.12 4.51
N GLU A 45 0.63 -4.86 4.98
CA GLU A 45 0.33 -4.51 6.37
C GLU A 45 -1.10 -4.90 6.74
N LYS A 46 -2.09 -4.65 5.86
CA LYS A 46 -3.47 -5.09 6.05
C LYS A 46 -3.57 -6.61 6.18
N ALA A 47 -2.88 -7.36 5.32
CA ALA A 47 -2.86 -8.82 5.38
C ALA A 47 -2.21 -9.33 6.67
N LYS A 48 -1.12 -8.69 7.14
CA LYS A 48 -0.47 -9.01 8.42
C LYS A 48 -1.40 -8.79 9.60
N ARG A 49 -2.15 -7.68 9.63
CA ARG A 49 -3.14 -7.39 10.68
C ARG A 49 -4.24 -8.44 10.70
N ILE A 50 -4.85 -8.74 9.55
CA ILE A 50 -5.91 -9.77 9.45
C ILE A 50 -5.43 -11.12 10.01
N ARG A 51 -4.22 -11.55 9.65
CA ARG A 51 -3.64 -12.80 10.18
C ARG A 51 -3.48 -12.75 11.69
N THR A 52 -2.92 -11.67 12.23
CA THR A 52 -2.72 -11.49 13.67
C THR A 52 -4.05 -11.55 14.41
N CYS A 53 -5.09 -10.90 13.88
CA CYS A 53 -6.43 -10.93 14.44
C CYS A 53 -7.05 -12.31 14.46
N ASN A 54 -6.91 -13.08 13.37
CA ASN A 54 -7.40 -14.45 13.33
C ASN A 54 -6.71 -15.33 14.38
N VAL A 55 -5.39 -15.15 14.58
CA VAL A 55 -4.65 -15.87 15.62
C VAL A 55 -5.15 -15.49 17.02
N LEU A 56 -5.29 -14.20 17.33
CA LEU A 56 -5.80 -13.74 18.62
C LEU A 56 -7.20 -14.29 18.91
N ILE A 57 -8.10 -14.24 17.91
CA ILE A 57 -9.46 -14.74 18.05
C ILE A 57 -9.45 -16.25 18.30
N ASN A 58 -8.66 -17.03 17.55
CA ASN A 58 -8.53 -18.47 17.75
C ASN A 58 -7.94 -18.82 19.14
N LEU A 59 -6.94 -18.07 19.61
CA LEU A 59 -6.34 -18.28 20.93
C LEU A 59 -7.35 -18.03 22.04
N VAL A 60 -8.20 -17.01 21.89
CA VAL A 60 -9.28 -16.77 22.86
C VAL A 60 -10.39 -17.81 22.76
N SER A 61 -10.81 -18.20 21.56
CA SER A 61 -11.82 -19.26 21.37
C SER A 61 -11.37 -20.60 21.95
N SER A 62 -10.08 -20.92 21.83
CA SER A 62 -9.49 -22.15 22.39
C SER A 62 -9.18 -22.08 23.90
N GLY A 63 -9.52 -20.98 24.58
CA GLY A 63 -9.26 -20.79 26.01
C GLY A 63 -7.78 -20.61 26.39
N LYS A 64 -6.88 -20.54 25.41
CA LYS A 64 -5.43 -20.36 25.62
C LYS A 64 -5.03 -18.92 25.97
N LEU A 65 -5.94 -17.97 25.74
CA LEU A 65 -5.72 -16.56 25.97
C LEU A 65 -7.00 -15.92 26.51
N LEU A 66 -6.89 -15.11 27.55
CA LEU A 66 -8.02 -14.37 28.13
C LEU A 66 -7.93 -12.91 27.68
N LEU A 67 -8.46 -12.62 26.48
CA LEU A 67 -8.67 -11.25 26.01
C LEU A 67 -10.15 -10.98 25.79
N THR A 68 -10.58 -9.81 26.25
CA THR A 68 -11.90 -9.28 25.97
C THR A 68 -12.06 -8.97 24.48
N THR A 69 -13.31 -8.92 24.02
CA THR A 69 -13.65 -8.52 22.65
C THR A 69 -13.10 -7.12 22.34
N LYS A 70 -13.09 -6.22 23.33
CA LYS A 70 -12.59 -4.85 23.22
C LYS A 70 -11.07 -4.83 23.02
N GLU A 71 -10.30 -5.59 23.81
CA GLU A 71 -8.85 -5.67 23.64
C GLU A 71 -8.44 -6.23 22.29
N ILE A 72 -9.15 -7.26 21.79
CA ILE A 72 -8.92 -7.77 20.43
C ILE A 72 -9.24 -6.68 19.40
N ALA A 73 -10.36 -5.97 19.55
CA ALA A 73 -10.77 -4.91 18.63
C ALA A 73 -9.72 -3.80 18.57
N ASP A 74 -9.20 -3.38 19.72
CA ASP A 74 -8.16 -2.35 19.85
C ASP A 74 -6.83 -2.81 19.23
N LEU A 75 -6.37 -4.03 19.53
CA LEU A 75 -5.15 -4.61 18.94
C LEU A 75 -5.25 -4.82 17.42
N CYS A 76 -6.44 -5.09 16.94
CA CYS A 76 -6.72 -5.34 15.53
C CYS A 76 -7.10 -4.10 14.73
N PHE A 77 -7.35 -2.97 15.40
CA PHE A 77 -7.93 -1.77 14.81
C PHE A 77 -9.21 -2.07 14.01
N VAL A 78 -10.08 -2.92 14.56
CA VAL A 78 -11.39 -3.28 13.97
C VAL A 78 -12.50 -3.00 14.97
N SER A 79 -13.75 -2.97 14.49
CA SER A 79 -14.89 -2.82 15.40
C SER A 79 -15.09 -4.07 16.26
N GLU A 80 -15.56 -3.90 17.49
CA GLU A 80 -15.97 -5.02 18.35
C GLU A 80 -17.02 -5.91 17.69
N LYS A 81 -17.90 -5.33 16.86
CA LYS A 81 -18.90 -6.07 16.07
C LYS A 81 -18.22 -7.11 15.17
N SER A 82 -17.16 -6.72 14.47
CA SER A 82 -16.39 -7.62 13.60
C SER A 82 -15.72 -8.76 14.38
N VAL A 83 -15.21 -8.47 15.58
CA VAL A 83 -14.64 -9.49 16.48
C VAL A 83 -15.72 -10.47 16.95
N ARG A 84 -16.91 -9.98 17.34
CA ARG A 84 -18.05 -10.83 17.72
C ARG A 84 -18.50 -11.74 16.58
N GLU A 85 -18.62 -11.21 15.37
CA GLU A 85 -18.97 -11.99 14.18
C GLU A 85 -17.93 -13.06 13.84
N ALA A 86 -16.64 -12.75 14.01
CA ALA A 86 -15.57 -13.73 13.82
C ALA A 86 -15.62 -14.84 14.87
N ARG A 87 -15.80 -14.51 16.16
CA ARG A 87 -15.99 -15.51 17.23
C ARG A 87 -17.23 -16.38 16.97
N ALA A 88 -18.35 -15.78 16.58
CA ALA A 88 -19.58 -16.53 16.27
C ALA A 88 -19.38 -17.50 15.10
N ARG A 89 -18.60 -17.12 14.08
CA ARG A 89 -18.24 -18.01 12.96
C ARG A 89 -17.39 -19.19 13.43
N LEU A 90 -16.42 -18.97 14.32
CA LEU A 90 -15.59 -20.06 14.87
C LEU A 90 -16.40 -21.02 15.75
N ASN A 91 -17.28 -20.50 16.61
CA ASN A 91 -18.14 -21.34 17.45
C ASN A 91 -19.07 -22.23 16.61
N LYS A 92 -19.57 -21.76 15.46
CA LYS A 92 -20.35 -22.59 14.52
C LYS A 92 -19.54 -23.74 13.91
N LEU A 93 -18.23 -23.57 13.79
CA LEU A 93 -17.32 -24.59 13.26
C LEU A 93 -16.84 -25.59 14.33
N LYS A 94 -17.26 -25.44 15.60
CA LYS A 94 -16.80 -26.25 16.75
C LYS A 94 -15.26 -26.31 16.89
N ILE A 95 -14.58 -25.21 16.55
CA ILE A 95 -13.14 -25.00 16.76
C ILE A 95 -12.91 -24.30 18.09
#